data_AF-A0A427UE75-F1
#
_entry.id   AF-A0A427UE75-F1
#
_cell.length_a   1.000
_cell.length_b   1.000
_cell.length_c   1.000
_cell.angle_alpha   90.00
_cell.angle_beta   90.00
_cell.angle_gamma   90.00
#
_symmetry.space_group_name_H-M   'P 1'
#
loop_
_entity.id
_entity.type
_entity.pdbx_description
1 polymer ?
#
loop_
_entity_poly.entity_id
_entity_poly.type
_entity_poly.pdbx_seq_one_letter_code
_entity_poly.pdbx_strand_id
1 'polypeptide(L)'
;MSNEIIFGGVERVPDVRMLYDMAEVVYDKKWLEGRENEELYYMYRDLSQNPGDLDKIKSHNLRYDITIIPPAMLGVEYVKTAGHYHPQVPGSNLSYAEVYQVHEGSATYLLQKVNDGKVEDVVVVEASAMDVVVVPPGYGHITINASDSTLEMANWVCRDFSSVYEPVKNKKGGAYYLLEDGFIKNSAYSQVPEIRHVKPMDVPEFGLFRREDMYGLVEDLSRLEFLTVPEKYTDIFNQIINE
;
A
#
# COMPACT_ATOMS: atom_id res chain seq x y z
N MET A 1 21.73 2.47 12.96
CA MET A 1 21.71 3.56 11.97
C MET A 1 20.43 4.31 12.22
N SER A 2 20.45 5.63 12.11
CA SER A 2 19.28 6.43 12.38
C SER A 2 18.30 6.23 11.19
N ASN A 3 17.02 5.92 11.48
CA ASN A 3 15.99 5.71 10.47
C ASN A 3 15.23 7.03 10.20
N GLU A 4 15.81 8.17 10.53
CA GLU A 4 15.24 9.48 10.27
C GLU A 4 15.52 9.90 8.82
N ILE A 5 14.52 10.52 8.19
CA ILE A 5 14.66 11.11 6.85
C ILE A 5 14.57 12.63 6.95
N ILE A 6 15.10 13.32 5.94
CA ILE A 6 14.88 14.76 5.77
C ILE A 6 13.83 14.94 4.67
N PHE A 7 12.69 15.55 5.02
CA PHE A 7 11.65 15.90 4.06
C PHE A 7 11.21 17.35 4.27
N GLY A 8 11.29 18.18 3.22
CA GLY A 8 11.05 19.62 3.34
C GLY A 8 12.06 20.36 4.22
N GLY A 9 13.29 19.86 4.31
CA GLY A 9 14.32 20.39 5.21
C GLY A 9 14.08 20.12 6.70
N VAL A 10 13.10 19.28 7.04
CA VAL A 10 12.75 18.89 8.41
C VAL A 10 13.06 17.41 8.63
N GLU A 11 13.69 17.10 9.76
CA GLU A 11 13.94 15.73 10.20
C GLU A 11 12.62 15.05 10.60
N ARG A 12 12.40 13.83 10.09
CA ARG A 12 11.17 13.07 10.30
C ARG A 12 11.49 11.75 10.97
N VAL A 13 10.82 11.49 12.08
CA VAL A 13 10.89 10.24 12.83
C VAL A 13 9.78 9.31 12.34
N PRO A 14 10.07 8.04 12.05
CA PRO A 14 9.06 7.10 11.58
C PRO A 14 8.23 6.49 12.70
N ASP A 15 7.00 6.09 12.38
CA ASP A 15 6.36 4.96 13.04
C ASP A 15 7.07 3.68 12.57
N VAL A 16 7.48 2.83 13.51
CA VAL A 16 8.19 1.59 13.19
C VAL A 16 7.21 0.41 13.26
N ARG A 17 7.19 -0.43 12.22
CA ARG A 17 6.53 -1.74 12.29
C ARG A 17 7.52 -2.76 12.83
N MET A 18 7.15 -3.38 13.94
CA MET A 18 7.93 -4.45 14.56
C MET A 18 7.48 -5.83 14.07
N LEU A 19 8.34 -6.84 14.18
CA LEU A 19 8.03 -8.22 13.81
C LEU A 19 6.81 -8.77 14.56
N TYR A 20 6.68 -8.44 15.85
CA TYR A 20 5.55 -8.92 16.65
C TYR A 20 4.23 -8.23 16.29
N ASP A 21 4.26 -7.03 15.70
CA ASP A 21 3.05 -6.39 15.16
C ASP A 21 2.50 -7.13 13.93
N MET A 22 3.35 -7.95 13.30
CA MET A 22 3.08 -8.76 12.12
C MET A 22 2.79 -10.23 12.48
N ALA A 23 2.83 -10.60 13.77
CA ALA A 23 2.85 -11.99 14.21
C ALA A 23 1.66 -12.80 13.67
N GLU A 24 0.46 -12.21 13.54
CA GLU A 24 -0.70 -12.92 13.00
C GLU A 24 -0.59 -13.19 11.49
N VAL A 25 0.14 -12.35 10.75
CA VAL A 25 0.16 -12.37 9.27
C VAL A 25 1.43 -12.95 8.65
N VAL A 26 2.40 -13.41 9.45
CA VAL A 26 3.57 -14.17 8.98
C VAL A 26 3.16 -15.57 8.53
N TYR A 27 3.60 -16.03 7.35
CA TYR A 27 3.33 -17.38 6.86
C TYR A 27 4.02 -18.45 7.73
N ASP A 28 5.34 -18.34 7.89
CA ASP A 28 6.15 -19.34 8.61
C ASP A 28 6.12 -19.12 10.12
N LYS A 29 5.07 -19.65 10.77
CA LYS A 29 4.90 -19.56 12.23
C LYS A 29 6.02 -20.27 13.00
N LYS A 30 6.60 -21.33 12.44
CA LYS A 30 7.67 -22.07 13.10
C LYS A 30 8.97 -21.27 13.08
N TRP A 31 9.26 -20.58 11.99
CA TRP A 31 10.38 -19.64 11.94
C TRP A 31 10.18 -18.48 12.94
N LEU A 32 8.95 -17.99 13.11
CA LEU A 32 8.64 -16.91 14.04
C LEU A 32 8.86 -17.30 15.52
N GLU A 33 8.70 -18.58 15.87
CA GLU A 33 8.94 -19.08 17.23
C GLU A 33 10.39 -18.83 17.68
N GLY A 34 10.55 -18.07 18.76
CA GLY A 34 11.87 -17.77 19.33
C GLY A 34 12.64 -16.64 18.64
N ARG A 35 12.03 -15.92 17.67
CA ARG A 35 12.60 -14.68 17.12
C ARG A 35 12.49 -13.53 18.12
N GLU A 36 13.47 -12.63 18.09
CA GLU A 36 13.38 -11.36 18.80
C GLU A 36 12.43 -10.40 18.07
N ASN A 37 11.94 -9.39 18.78
CA ASN A 37 11.06 -8.38 18.18
C ASN A 37 11.88 -7.34 17.40
N GLU A 38 12.16 -7.64 16.14
CA GLU A 38 12.99 -6.81 15.26
C GLU A 38 12.17 -5.76 14.50
N GLU A 39 12.80 -4.66 14.08
CA GLU A 39 12.19 -3.66 13.19
C GLU A 39 12.06 -4.24 11.77
N LEU A 40 10.92 -4.03 11.11
CA LEU A 40 10.67 -4.53 9.76
C LEU A 40 10.60 -3.42 8.72
N TYR A 41 9.89 -2.33 9.02
CA TYR A 41 9.75 -1.20 8.09
C TYR A 41 9.32 0.07 8.81
N TYR A 42 9.48 1.20 8.12
CA TYR A 42 9.36 2.55 8.67
C TYR A 42 8.32 3.34 7.89
N MET A 43 7.40 4.02 8.59
CA MET A 43 6.33 4.82 8.00
C MET A 43 6.45 6.27 8.46
N TYR A 44 6.60 7.20 7.52
CA TYR A 44 6.67 8.63 7.78
C TYR A 44 5.38 9.27 7.28
N ARG A 45 4.59 9.83 8.19
CA ARG A 45 3.23 10.28 7.90
C ARG A 45 3.08 11.79 7.94
N ASP A 46 2.03 12.29 7.27
CA ASP A 46 1.66 13.72 7.26
C ASP A 46 2.82 14.61 6.78
N LEU A 47 3.49 14.16 5.70
CA LEU A 47 4.65 14.82 5.12
C LEU A 47 4.26 16.00 4.21
N SER A 48 5.11 17.02 4.19
CA SER A 48 4.99 18.21 3.36
C SER A 48 6.36 18.88 3.18
N GLN A 49 6.64 19.40 1.98
CA GLN A 49 7.90 20.11 1.68
C GLN A 49 8.01 21.46 2.39
N ASN A 50 6.88 22.09 2.70
CA ASN A 50 6.83 23.35 3.44
C ASN A 50 5.49 23.49 4.18
N PRO A 51 5.36 24.42 5.15
CA PRO A 51 4.12 24.62 5.90
C PRO A 51 2.89 25.00 5.04
N GLY A 52 3.10 25.72 3.93
CA GLY A 52 2.01 26.09 3.02
C GLY A 52 1.43 24.87 2.31
N ASP A 53 2.28 23.93 1.90
CA ASP A 53 1.83 22.63 1.35
C ASP A 53 1.04 21.86 2.39
N LEU A 54 1.50 21.82 3.65
CA LEU A 54 0.79 21.13 4.72
C LEU A 54 -0.63 21.65 4.92
N ASP A 55 -0.80 22.98 4.91
CA ASP A 55 -2.12 23.62 5.04
C ASP A 55 -3.01 23.29 3.84
N LYS A 56 -2.47 23.32 2.61
CA LYS A 56 -3.20 22.92 1.39
C LYS A 56 -3.66 21.46 1.47
N ILE A 57 -2.75 20.55 1.78
CA ILE A 57 -3.01 19.11 1.89
C ILE A 57 -4.12 18.83 2.90
N LYS A 58 -4.04 19.46 4.09
CA LYS A 58 -5.05 19.33 5.14
C LYS A 58 -6.41 19.88 4.72
N SER A 59 -6.44 21.01 4.01
CA SER A 59 -7.69 21.61 3.52
C SER A 59 -8.43 20.74 2.48
N HIS A 60 -7.71 19.84 1.79
CA HIS A 60 -8.26 18.87 0.84
C HIS A 60 -8.54 17.50 1.45
N ASN A 61 -8.37 17.34 2.76
CA ASN A 61 -8.54 16.07 3.46
C ASN A 61 -7.61 14.95 2.98
N LEU A 62 -6.39 15.32 2.61
CA LEU A 62 -5.37 14.41 2.09
C LEU A 62 -4.22 14.25 3.09
N ARG A 63 -3.41 13.23 2.84
CA ARG A 63 -2.15 12.95 3.53
C ARG A 63 -1.16 12.38 2.52
N TYR A 64 0.09 12.83 2.59
CA TYR A 64 1.21 12.24 1.87
C TYR A 64 2.10 11.53 2.88
N ASP A 65 2.43 10.28 2.59
CA ASP A 65 3.27 9.43 3.43
C ASP A 65 4.43 8.86 2.62
N ILE A 66 5.50 8.47 3.30
CA ILE A 66 6.59 7.64 2.77
C ILE A 66 6.69 6.37 3.61
N THR A 67 6.91 5.24 2.97
CA THR A 67 7.21 3.96 3.62
C THR A 67 8.53 3.40 3.08
N ILE A 68 9.42 3.02 3.99
CA ILE A 68 10.71 2.39 3.66
C ILE A 68 10.71 0.96 4.20
N ILE A 69 10.90 -0.02 3.32
CA ILE A 69 10.92 -1.45 3.62
C ILE A 69 12.29 -2.01 3.23
N PRO A 70 13.23 -2.15 4.19
CA PRO A 70 14.49 -2.87 3.96
C PRO A 70 14.25 -4.31 3.50
N PRO A 71 15.19 -4.90 2.73
CA PRO A 71 15.06 -6.29 2.29
C PRO A 71 15.18 -7.23 3.49
N ALA A 72 14.25 -8.16 3.63
CA ALA A 72 14.27 -9.19 4.66
C ALA A 72 13.43 -10.40 4.26
N MET A 73 13.72 -11.54 4.89
CA MET A 73 12.91 -12.75 4.79
C MET A 73 12.29 -13.07 6.16
N LEU A 74 10.99 -13.28 6.17
CA LEU A 74 10.20 -13.78 7.29
C LEU A 74 10.14 -15.31 7.22
N GLY A 75 11.30 -15.94 7.41
CA GLY A 75 11.50 -17.37 7.16
C GLY A 75 11.68 -17.62 5.66
N VAL A 76 10.68 -18.25 5.05
CA VAL A 76 10.64 -18.49 3.59
C VAL A 76 9.78 -17.45 2.85
N GLU A 77 9.17 -16.50 3.57
CA GLU A 77 8.30 -15.47 3.02
C GLU A 77 9.05 -14.13 2.88
N TYR A 78 8.84 -13.39 1.79
CA TYR A 78 9.39 -12.05 1.67
C TYR A 78 8.78 -11.06 2.68
N VAL A 79 9.57 -10.09 3.13
CA VAL A 79 9.06 -9.02 4.00
C VAL A 79 7.96 -8.22 3.31
N LYS A 80 6.93 -7.89 4.09
CA LYS A 80 5.72 -7.25 3.59
C LYS A 80 5.09 -6.36 4.65
N THR A 81 4.23 -5.47 4.19
CA THR A 81 3.31 -4.72 5.06
C THR A 81 2.23 -5.63 5.65
N ALA A 82 1.61 -5.20 6.77
CA ALA A 82 0.58 -5.99 7.46
C ALA A 82 -0.63 -6.35 6.58
N GLY A 83 -0.92 -5.51 5.59
CA GLY A 83 -2.12 -5.58 4.78
C GLY A 83 -3.34 -5.01 5.47
N HIS A 84 -4.16 -4.27 4.74
CA HIS A 84 -5.39 -3.70 5.27
C HIS A 84 -6.40 -3.34 4.18
N TYR A 85 -7.61 -3.02 4.63
CA TYR A 85 -8.67 -2.43 3.82
C TYR A 85 -8.94 -0.99 4.26
N HIS A 86 -9.59 -0.21 3.39
CA HIS A 86 -10.14 1.09 3.73
C HIS A 86 -11.63 0.99 4.07
N PRO A 87 -12.13 1.81 5.02
CA PRO A 87 -13.56 1.87 5.28
C PRO A 87 -14.31 2.54 4.12
N GLN A 88 -15.63 2.34 4.09
CA GLN A 88 -16.52 3.06 3.17
C GLN A 88 -16.47 4.57 3.42
N VAL A 89 -16.50 5.35 2.34
CA VAL A 89 -16.67 6.80 2.42
C VAL A 89 -18.07 7.09 2.97
N PRO A 90 -18.23 7.99 3.96
CA PRO A 90 -19.55 8.33 4.50
C PRO A 90 -20.55 8.72 3.41
N GLY A 91 -21.66 7.96 3.32
CA GLY A 91 -22.71 8.19 2.32
C GLY A 91 -22.45 7.53 0.96
N SER A 92 -21.34 6.80 0.79
CA SER A 92 -21.01 6.04 -0.41
C SER A 92 -21.01 4.52 -0.12
N ASN A 93 -21.16 3.71 -1.16
CA ASN A 93 -20.96 2.26 -1.08
C ASN A 93 -19.50 1.86 -1.37
N LEU A 94 -18.65 2.82 -1.75
CA LEU A 94 -17.24 2.62 -2.08
C LEU A 94 -16.34 2.97 -0.89
N SER A 95 -15.21 2.28 -0.76
CA SER A 95 -14.17 2.67 0.18
C SER A 95 -13.30 3.79 -0.39
N TYR A 96 -12.54 4.45 0.48
CA TYR A 96 -11.46 5.33 0.04
C TYR A 96 -10.48 4.59 -0.87
N ALA A 97 -10.01 5.29 -1.90
CA ALA A 97 -8.92 4.84 -2.77
C ALA A 97 -7.57 5.30 -2.22
N GLU A 98 -6.49 4.79 -2.81
CA GLU A 98 -5.12 5.20 -2.50
C GLU A 98 -4.26 5.12 -3.75
N VAL A 99 -3.20 5.93 -3.82
CA VAL A 99 -2.21 5.83 -4.89
C VAL A 99 -0.81 5.77 -4.30
N TYR A 100 -0.03 4.84 -4.81
CA TYR A 100 1.38 4.64 -4.47
C TYR A 100 2.27 5.06 -5.63
N GLN A 101 3.48 5.55 -5.32
CA GLN A 101 4.59 5.66 -6.24
C GLN A 101 5.83 5.03 -5.62
N VAL A 102 6.54 4.20 -6.37
CA VAL A 102 7.85 3.69 -5.95
C VAL A 102 8.89 4.77 -6.20
N HIS A 103 9.63 5.20 -5.18
CA HIS A 103 10.76 6.13 -5.34
C HIS A 103 12.06 5.38 -5.63
N GLU A 104 12.32 4.31 -4.88
CA GLU A 104 13.53 3.49 -5.00
C GLU A 104 13.19 2.00 -4.87
N GLY A 105 13.93 1.15 -5.58
CA GLY A 105 13.76 -0.30 -5.56
C GLY A 105 12.56 -0.76 -6.39
N SER A 106 11.94 -1.85 -5.96
CA SER A 106 10.75 -2.42 -6.57
C SER A 106 9.77 -2.95 -5.53
N ALA A 107 8.48 -2.84 -5.87
CA ALA A 107 7.38 -3.27 -5.03
C ALA A 107 6.55 -4.33 -5.77
N THR A 108 6.16 -5.37 -5.05
CA THR A 108 5.10 -6.28 -5.47
C THR A 108 3.86 -5.97 -4.65
N TYR A 109 2.85 -5.36 -5.28
CA TYR A 109 1.57 -5.08 -4.64
C TYR A 109 0.62 -6.25 -4.85
N LEU A 110 0.17 -6.87 -3.77
CA LEU A 110 -0.92 -7.83 -3.77
C LEU A 110 -2.21 -7.12 -3.38
N LEU A 111 -3.11 -6.94 -4.36
CA LEU A 111 -4.43 -6.37 -4.16
C LEU A 111 -5.46 -7.50 -4.13
N GLN A 112 -6.44 -7.41 -3.24
CA GLN A 112 -7.51 -8.40 -3.16
C GLN A 112 -8.86 -7.77 -2.84
N LYS A 113 -9.89 -8.22 -3.56
CA LYS A 113 -11.27 -7.85 -3.29
C LYS A 113 -11.98 -9.01 -2.62
N VAL A 114 -12.64 -8.73 -1.49
CA VAL A 114 -13.37 -9.73 -0.71
C VAL A 114 -14.81 -9.27 -0.55
N ASN A 115 -15.75 -10.18 -0.78
CA ASN A 115 -17.17 -9.98 -0.58
C ASN A 115 -17.74 -11.19 0.16
N ASP A 116 -18.45 -10.95 1.26
CA ASP A 116 -19.02 -11.99 2.14
C ASP A 116 -18.03 -13.13 2.48
N GLY A 117 -16.76 -12.77 2.73
CA GLY A 117 -15.70 -13.71 3.10
C GLY A 117 -15.14 -14.56 1.94
N LYS A 118 -15.62 -14.36 0.71
CA LYS A 118 -15.09 -14.95 -0.52
C LYS A 118 -14.15 -13.95 -1.21
N VAL A 119 -12.99 -14.43 -1.66
CA VAL A 119 -12.08 -13.63 -2.50
C VAL A 119 -12.65 -13.59 -3.92
N GLU A 120 -13.05 -12.42 -4.38
CA GLU A 120 -13.63 -12.21 -5.72
C GLU A 120 -12.55 -11.98 -6.78
N ASP A 121 -11.49 -11.25 -6.43
CA ASP A 121 -10.39 -10.91 -7.34
C ASP A 121 -9.07 -10.81 -6.56
N VAL A 122 -7.99 -11.22 -7.21
CA VAL A 122 -6.62 -11.06 -6.72
C VAL A 122 -5.77 -10.51 -7.85
N VAL A 123 -5.16 -9.36 -7.62
CA VAL A 123 -4.31 -8.68 -8.59
C VAL A 123 -2.93 -8.52 -8.02
N VAL A 124 -1.91 -8.85 -8.81
CA VAL A 124 -0.53 -8.53 -8.51
C VAL A 124 -0.04 -7.47 -9.48
N VAL A 125 0.53 -6.40 -8.93
CA VAL A 125 1.19 -5.34 -9.69
C VAL A 125 2.65 -5.28 -9.26
N GLU A 126 3.55 -5.54 -10.20
CA GLU A 126 5.00 -5.35 -9.99
C GLU A 126 5.38 -3.97 -10.50
N ALA A 127 5.92 -3.14 -9.61
CA ALA A 127 6.25 -1.74 -9.88
C ALA A 127 7.71 -1.49 -9.55
N SER A 128 8.41 -0.73 -10.40
CA SER A 128 9.78 -0.28 -10.18
C SER A 128 9.81 1.23 -9.90
N ALA A 129 10.99 1.77 -9.58
CA ALA A 129 11.18 3.20 -9.39
C ALA A 129 10.46 4.06 -10.47
N MET A 130 9.73 5.05 -9.99
CA MET A 130 8.85 5.97 -10.71
C MET A 130 7.56 5.38 -11.29
N ASP A 131 7.27 4.11 -11.08
CA ASP A 131 5.95 3.54 -11.38
C ASP A 131 4.92 3.98 -10.34
N VAL A 132 3.68 4.18 -10.82
CA VAL A 132 2.52 4.56 -10.01
C VAL A 132 1.51 3.41 -10.02
N VAL A 133 0.93 3.14 -8.86
CA VAL A 133 -0.10 2.12 -8.68
C VAL A 133 -1.29 2.72 -7.92
N VAL A 134 -2.45 2.75 -8.55
CA VAL A 134 -3.70 3.14 -7.90
C VAL A 134 -4.36 1.90 -7.31
N VAL A 135 -4.69 1.94 -6.02
CA VAL A 135 -5.50 0.95 -5.32
C VAL A 135 -6.97 1.36 -5.42
N PRO A 136 -7.80 0.63 -6.18
CA PRO A 136 -9.21 0.99 -6.34
C PRO A 136 -10.03 0.76 -5.07
N PRO A 137 -11.19 1.42 -4.93
CA PRO A 137 -12.14 1.13 -3.87
C PRO A 137 -12.51 -0.35 -3.74
N GLY A 138 -12.61 -0.82 -2.50
CA GLY A 138 -12.96 -2.19 -2.14
C GLY A 138 -11.81 -3.20 -2.16
N TYR A 139 -10.62 -2.81 -2.66
CA TYR A 139 -9.43 -3.65 -2.61
C TYR A 139 -8.66 -3.42 -1.29
N GLY A 140 -8.36 -4.52 -0.61
CA GLY A 140 -7.32 -4.55 0.39
C GLY A 140 -5.98 -4.72 -0.31
N HIS A 141 -4.91 -4.20 0.28
CA HIS A 141 -3.60 -4.18 -0.37
C HIS A 141 -2.48 -4.53 0.61
N ILE A 142 -1.49 -5.25 0.09
CA ILE A 142 -0.25 -5.62 0.78
C ILE A 142 0.91 -5.29 -0.17
N THR A 143 1.82 -4.43 0.28
CA THR A 143 3.10 -4.22 -0.40
C THR A 143 4.13 -5.21 0.11
N ILE A 144 4.86 -5.85 -0.81
CA ILE A 144 5.89 -6.85 -0.56
C ILE A 144 7.20 -6.35 -1.18
N ASN A 145 8.29 -6.36 -0.41
CA ASN A 145 9.63 -6.15 -0.97
C ASN A 145 10.25 -7.52 -1.27
N ALA A 146 10.17 -7.92 -2.54
CA ALA A 146 10.70 -9.20 -3.03
C ALA A 146 12.10 -9.08 -3.65
N SER A 147 12.87 -8.05 -3.26
CA SER A 147 14.21 -7.76 -3.78
C SER A 147 15.28 -7.85 -2.69
N ASP A 148 16.55 -7.76 -3.09
CA ASP A 148 17.71 -7.63 -2.20
C ASP A 148 18.07 -6.17 -1.88
N SER A 149 17.22 -5.22 -2.30
CA SER A 149 17.39 -3.79 -2.12
C SER A 149 16.30 -3.19 -1.24
N THR A 150 16.56 -2.02 -0.65
CA THR A 150 15.54 -1.27 0.09
C THR A 150 14.48 -0.76 -0.87
N LEU A 151 13.21 -1.00 -0.54
CA LEU A 151 12.07 -0.39 -1.21
C LEU A 151 11.71 0.91 -0.48
N GLU A 152 11.73 2.03 -1.20
CA GLU A 152 11.10 3.28 -0.77
C GLU A 152 9.91 3.58 -1.68
N MET A 153 8.76 3.85 -1.07
CA MET A 153 7.56 4.28 -1.78
C MET A 153 6.87 5.41 -1.03
N ALA A 154 6.16 6.24 -1.77
CA ALA A 154 5.24 7.21 -1.23
C ALA A 154 3.80 6.85 -1.55
N ASN A 155 2.86 7.43 -0.81
CA ASN A 155 1.43 7.34 -1.10
C ASN A 155 0.69 8.65 -0.81
N TRP A 156 -0.30 8.95 -1.67
CA TRP A 156 -1.35 9.90 -1.37
C TRP A 156 -2.60 9.13 -0.95
N VAL A 157 -3.23 9.58 0.14
CA VAL A 157 -4.40 8.94 0.72
C VAL A 157 -5.30 9.94 1.41
N CYS A 158 -6.58 9.62 1.59
CA CYS A 158 -7.47 10.41 2.44
C CYS A 158 -6.98 10.37 3.90
N ARG A 159 -7.03 11.51 4.60
CA ARG A 159 -6.55 11.60 5.98
C ARG A 159 -7.59 11.13 7.00
N ASP A 160 -8.88 11.23 6.68
CA ASP A 160 -10.00 11.06 7.62
C ASP A 160 -10.46 9.59 7.74
N PHE A 161 -9.52 8.65 7.73
CA PHE A 161 -9.85 7.26 8.08
C PHE A 161 -8.73 6.57 8.86
N SER A 162 -9.12 5.46 9.50
CA SER A 162 -8.21 4.48 10.07
C SER A 162 -8.29 3.19 9.27
N SER A 163 -7.13 2.62 8.94
CA SER A 163 -7.02 1.35 8.23
C SER A 163 -7.72 0.21 8.98
N VAL A 164 -8.40 -0.66 8.25
CA VAL A 164 -9.14 -1.81 8.79
C VAL A 164 -8.28 -3.07 8.60
N TYR A 165 -7.57 -3.48 9.67
CA TYR A 165 -6.58 -4.58 9.63
C TYR A 165 -7.20 -5.95 9.92
N GLU A 166 -8.30 -5.98 10.68
CA GLU A 166 -8.94 -7.18 11.21
C GLU A 166 -9.28 -8.23 10.13
N PRO A 167 -9.81 -7.87 8.94
CA PRO A 167 -10.09 -8.85 7.90
C PRO A 167 -8.85 -9.64 7.47
N VAL A 168 -7.71 -8.96 7.31
CA VAL A 168 -6.44 -9.58 6.92
C VAL A 168 -5.87 -10.39 8.09
N LYS A 169 -5.86 -9.83 9.31
CA LYS A 169 -5.38 -10.53 10.52
C LYS A 169 -6.17 -11.81 10.81
N ASN A 170 -7.51 -11.76 10.73
CA ASN A 170 -8.38 -12.92 10.96
C ASN A 170 -8.15 -14.03 9.93
N LYS A 171 -7.70 -13.65 8.73
CA LYS A 171 -7.29 -14.58 7.67
C LYS A 171 -5.80 -14.90 7.68
N LYS A 172 -5.07 -14.45 8.70
CA LYS A 172 -3.64 -14.67 8.88
C LYS A 172 -2.77 -14.15 7.73
N GLY A 173 -3.27 -13.18 6.96
CA GLY A 173 -2.58 -12.61 5.80
C GLY A 173 -3.50 -12.41 4.60
N GLY A 174 -2.89 -12.08 3.47
CA GLY A 174 -3.58 -11.92 2.19
C GLY A 174 -4.07 -13.25 1.61
N ALA A 175 -4.79 -13.20 0.50
CA ALA A 175 -5.28 -14.36 -0.25
C ALA A 175 -4.13 -15.23 -0.76
N TYR A 176 -2.95 -14.63 -0.92
CA TYR A 176 -1.68 -15.28 -1.22
C TYR A 176 -0.58 -14.80 -0.29
N TYR A 177 0.44 -15.64 -0.11
CA TYR A 177 1.76 -15.26 0.40
C TYR A 177 2.76 -15.34 -0.75
N LEU A 178 3.78 -14.47 -0.75
CA LEU A 178 4.90 -14.55 -1.69
C LEU A 178 6.11 -15.15 -0.98
N LEU A 179 6.43 -16.39 -1.34
CA LEU A 179 7.59 -17.12 -0.83
C LEU A 179 8.75 -17.06 -1.83
N GLU A 180 9.93 -17.52 -1.43
CA GLU A 180 11.10 -17.62 -2.32
C GLU A 180 10.84 -18.43 -3.62
N ASP A 181 9.97 -19.45 -3.54
CA ASP A 181 9.57 -20.29 -4.67
C ASP A 181 8.34 -19.74 -5.45
N GLY A 182 7.81 -18.58 -5.03
CA GLY A 182 6.68 -17.90 -5.66
C GLY A 182 5.41 -17.84 -4.81
N PHE A 183 4.30 -17.50 -5.46
CA PHE A 183 3.02 -17.29 -4.79
C PHE A 183 2.36 -18.60 -4.35
N ILE A 184 1.91 -18.65 -3.09
CA ILE A 184 1.11 -19.75 -2.55
C ILE A 184 -0.23 -19.24 -2.00
N LYS A 185 -1.32 -19.97 -2.30
CA LYS A 185 -2.66 -19.65 -1.79
C LYS A 185 -2.71 -19.76 -0.27
N ASN A 186 -3.33 -18.78 0.36
CA ASN A 186 -3.59 -18.81 1.79
C ASN A 186 -4.82 -19.69 2.11
N SER A 187 -4.58 -20.81 2.79
CA SER A 187 -5.61 -21.79 3.16
C SER A 187 -6.65 -21.29 4.16
N ALA A 188 -6.44 -20.12 4.79
CA ALA A 188 -7.44 -19.46 5.63
C ALA A 188 -8.63 -18.89 4.82
N TYR A 189 -8.48 -18.77 3.50
CA TYR A 189 -9.56 -18.44 2.57
C TYR A 189 -10.10 -19.73 1.95
N SER A 190 -11.43 -19.89 1.93
CA SER A 190 -12.08 -21.10 1.43
C SER A 190 -11.95 -21.26 -0.08
N GLN A 191 -11.96 -20.14 -0.82
CA GLN A 191 -11.78 -20.08 -2.27
C GLN A 191 -10.93 -18.85 -2.59
N VAL A 192 -9.90 -19.07 -3.41
CA VAL A 192 -8.99 -18.03 -3.89
C VAL A 192 -8.85 -18.19 -5.41
N PRO A 193 -9.24 -17.19 -6.21
CA PRO A 193 -9.07 -17.21 -7.66
C PRO A 193 -7.58 -17.12 -8.02
N GLU A 194 -7.24 -17.45 -9.27
CA GLU A 194 -5.87 -17.25 -9.76
C GLU A 194 -5.50 -15.77 -9.79
N ILE A 195 -4.21 -15.49 -9.63
CA ILE A 195 -3.65 -14.14 -9.68
C ILE A 195 -3.80 -13.59 -11.10
N ARG A 196 -4.34 -12.39 -11.22
CA ARG A 196 -4.19 -11.58 -12.42
C ARG A 196 -2.99 -10.66 -12.27
N HIS A 197 -2.14 -10.61 -13.28
CA HIS A 197 -1.02 -9.68 -13.32
C HIS A 197 -1.44 -8.45 -14.11
N VAL A 198 -1.35 -7.29 -13.48
CA VAL A 198 -1.62 -5.98 -14.08
C VAL A 198 -0.31 -5.18 -14.07
N LYS A 199 -0.08 -4.38 -15.10
CA LYS A 199 1.12 -3.54 -15.20
C LYS A 199 0.84 -2.15 -14.64
N PRO A 200 1.83 -1.48 -14.02
CA PRO A 200 1.74 -0.06 -13.74
C PRO A 200 1.49 0.72 -15.04
N MET A 201 0.58 1.71 -14.96
CA MET A 201 0.21 2.54 -16.09
C MET A 201 0.12 4.01 -15.68
N ASP A 202 0.30 4.88 -16.66
CA ASP A 202 0.00 6.29 -16.50
C ASP A 202 -1.51 6.46 -16.37
N VAL A 203 -1.96 7.37 -15.52
CA VAL A 203 -3.37 7.75 -15.37
C VAL A 203 -3.50 9.26 -15.59
N PRO A 204 -3.50 9.72 -16.85
CA PRO A 204 -3.50 11.14 -17.20
C PRO A 204 -4.68 11.90 -16.60
N GLU A 205 -5.83 11.25 -16.41
CA GLU A 205 -7.03 11.79 -15.78
C GLU A 205 -6.79 12.26 -14.35
N PHE A 206 -5.83 11.63 -13.65
CA PHE A 206 -5.39 12.00 -12.29
C PHE A 206 -4.06 12.76 -12.30
N GLY A 207 -3.51 13.08 -13.47
CA GLY A 207 -2.19 13.67 -13.61
C GLY A 207 -1.05 12.77 -13.14
N LEU A 208 -1.26 11.45 -13.12
CA LEU A 208 -0.27 10.48 -12.69
C LEU A 208 0.51 9.98 -13.91
N PHE A 209 1.81 10.24 -13.93
CA PHE A 209 2.69 9.82 -15.01
C PHE A 209 3.91 9.13 -14.44
N ARG A 210 4.29 8.01 -15.06
CA ARG A 210 5.58 7.38 -14.80
C ARG A 210 6.67 8.38 -15.10
N ARG A 211 7.66 8.43 -14.21
CA ARG A 211 8.84 9.34 -14.25
C ARG A 211 8.58 10.78 -13.83
N GLU A 212 7.39 11.11 -13.36
CA GLU A 212 7.11 12.37 -12.67
C GLU A 212 6.89 12.09 -11.18
N ASP A 213 7.53 12.86 -10.30
CA ASP A 213 7.33 12.73 -8.85
C ASP A 213 5.89 13.15 -8.50
N MET A 214 5.10 12.22 -7.97
CA MET A 214 3.69 12.46 -7.68
C MET A 214 3.47 13.44 -6.52
N TYR A 215 4.49 13.77 -5.72
CA TYR A 215 4.39 14.85 -4.75
C TYR A 215 4.05 16.19 -5.44
N GLY A 216 4.48 16.37 -6.71
CA GLY A 216 4.17 17.54 -7.52
C GLY A 216 2.66 17.82 -7.69
N LEU A 217 1.80 16.83 -7.46
CA LEU A 217 0.34 17.00 -7.42
C LEU A 217 -0.13 17.94 -6.30
N VAL A 218 0.72 18.30 -5.34
CA VAL A 218 0.44 19.33 -4.33
C VAL A 218 0.12 20.70 -4.95
N GLU A 219 0.57 20.96 -6.17
CA GLU A 219 0.24 22.18 -6.92
C GLU A 219 -1.21 22.20 -7.44
N ASP A 220 -1.83 21.03 -7.61
CA ASP A 220 -3.22 20.87 -8.07
C ASP A 220 -3.86 19.64 -7.42
N LEU A 221 -4.17 19.75 -6.12
CA LEU A 221 -4.77 18.68 -5.32
C LEU A 221 -6.18 18.27 -5.79
N SER A 222 -6.81 19.05 -6.68
CA SER A 222 -8.09 18.66 -7.29
C SER A 222 -7.97 17.37 -8.11
N ARG A 223 -6.78 17.07 -8.64
CA ARG A 223 -6.45 15.83 -9.34
C ARG A 223 -6.48 14.60 -8.44
N LEU A 224 -6.41 14.79 -7.12
CA LEU A 224 -6.48 13.74 -6.11
C LEU A 224 -7.89 13.58 -5.51
N GLU A 225 -8.92 14.24 -6.07
CA GLU A 225 -10.30 14.12 -5.57
C GLU A 225 -10.79 12.66 -5.56
N PHE A 226 -10.29 11.81 -6.48
CA PHE A 226 -10.63 10.37 -6.52
C PHE A 226 -10.28 9.60 -5.25
N LEU A 227 -9.34 10.11 -4.43
CA LEU A 227 -8.98 9.52 -3.15
C LEU A 227 -10.05 9.73 -2.07
N THR A 228 -10.86 10.79 -2.20
CA THR A 228 -11.85 11.20 -1.18
C THR A 228 -13.30 11.07 -1.66
N VAL A 229 -13.54 11.18 -2.98
CA VAL A 229 -14.84 11.06 -3.64
C VAL A 229 -14.78 10.04 -4.79
N PRO A 230 -14.47 8.76 -4.49
CA PRO A 230 -14.20 7.75 -5.50
C PRO A 230 -15.38 7.43 -6.43
N GLU A 231 -16.62 7.67 -6.01
CA GLU A 231 -17.82 7.42 -6.81
C GLU A 231 -17.89 8.22 -8.11
N LYS A 232 -17.16 9.34 -8.21
CA LYS A 232 -17.08 10.14 -9.44
C LYS A 232 -16.18 9.51 -10.51
N TYR A 233 -15.37 8.51 -10.14
CA TYR A 233 -14.25 8.01 -10.97
C TYR A 233 -14.29 6.50 -11.18
N THR A 234 -15.46 5.86 -11.01
CA THR A 234 -15.63 4.40 -11.14
C THR A 234 -15.16 3.85 -12.48
N ASP A 235 -15.36 4.60 -13.57
CA ASP A 235 -14.97 4.17 -14.92
C ASP A 235 -13.46 4.09 -15.06
N ILE A 236 -12.73 5.06 -14.48
CA ILE A 236 -11.26 5.08 -14.48
C ILE A 236 -10.71 3.95 -13.61
N PHE A 237 -11.28 3.72 -12.42
CA PHE A 237 -10.87 2.58 -11.58
C PHE A 237 -11.09 1.23 -12.29
N ASN A 238 -12.20 1.07 -13.00
CA ASN A 238 -12.47 -0.13 -13.78
C ASN A 238 -11.48 -0.30 -14.93
N GLN A 239 -11.03 0.79 -15.56
CA GLN A 239 -9.98 0.72 -16.57
C GLN A 239 -8.65 0.26 -15.96
N ILE A 240 -8.19 0.93 -14.90
CA ILE A 240 -6.89 0.67 -14.25
C ILE A 240 -6.74 -0.79 -13.83
N ILE A 241 -7.79 -1.41 -13.28
CA ILE A 241 -7.70 -2.76 -12.71
C ILE A 241 -7.84 -3.87 -13.76
N ASN A 242 -8.31 -3.56 -14.98
CA ASN A 242 -8.62 -4.54 -16.03
C ASN A 242 -7.67 -4.48 -17.24
N GLU A 243 -6.87 -3.42 -17.39
CA GLU A 243 -5.84 -3.28 -18.44
C GLU A 243 -4.47 -3.84 -18.01
#